data_AF-A0A562MH06-F1
#
_entry.id   AF-A0A562MH06-F1
#
_cell.length_a   1.000
_cell.length_b   1.000
_cell.length_c   1.000
_cell.angle_alpha   90.00
_cell.angle_beta   90.00
_cell.angle_gamma   90.00
#
_symmetry.space_group_name_H-M   'P 1'
#
loop_
_entity.id
_entity.type
_entity.pdbx_description
1 polymer ?
#
loop_
_entity_poly.entity_id
_entity_poly.type
_entity_poly.pdbx_seq_one_letter_code
_entity_poly.pdbx_strand_id
1 'polypeptide(L)'
;MKNAKQKLEKALRTAQYKSKFLTPTTFLARNGKTVYISKEFHQKLSQLVFMLGGGKLTLADYLHNLLQHHFDDFGAEMREVYNNSEKLNF
;
A
#
# COMPACT_ATOMS: atom_id res chain seq x y z
N MET A 1 14.69 -9.03 30.03
CA MET A 1 13.39 -8.39 29.69
C MET A 1 13.40 -7.59 28.38
N LYS A 2 14.51 -6.97 27.95
CA LYS A 2 14.59 -6.17 26.70
C LYS A 2 14.21 -6.95 25.41
N ASN A 3 14.60 -8.24 25.31
CA ASN A 3 14.32 -9.07 24.14
C ASN A 3 12.83 -9.43 23.96
N ALA A 4 12.07 -9.53 25.06
CA ALA A 4 10.64 -9.86 24.99
C ALA A 4 9.82 -8.68 24.47
N LYS A 5 10.13 -7.45 24.92
CA LYS A 5 9.46 -6.23 24.46
C LYS A 5 9.71 -5.97 22.97
N GLN A 6 10.96 -6.10 22.51
CA GLN A 6 11.31 -5.96 21.09
C GLN A 6 10.63 -7.01 20.20
N LYS A 7 10.53 -8.26 20.68
CA LYS A 7 9.82 -9.33 19.97
C LYS A 7 8.33 -9.02 19.83
N LEU A 8 7.69 -8.51 20.89
CA LEU A 8 6.29 -8.10 20.88
C LEU A 8 6.04 -6.96 19.90
N GLU A 9 6.87 -5.90 19.94
CA GLU A 9 6.76 -4.77 19.03
C GLU A 9 6.91 -5.18 17.57
N LYS A 10 7.87 -6.07 17.27
CA LYS A 10 8.04 -6.61 15.92
C LYS A 10 6.80 -7.40 15.48
N ALA A 11 6.26 -8.27 16.34
CA ALA A 11 5.05 -9.03 16.03
C ALA A 11 3.85 -8.13 15.77
N LEU A 12 3.69 -7.06 16.56
CA LEU A 12 2.64 -6.07 16.36
C LEU A 12 2.78 -5.35 15.01
N ARG A 13 3.99 -4.89 14.67
CA ARG A 13 4.24 -4.26 13.36
C ARG A 13 3.96 -5.21 12.21
N THR A 14 4.34 -6.48 12.33
CA THR A 14 4.03 -7.49 11.32
C THR A 14 2.53 -7.71 11.18
N ALA A 15 1.78 -7.78 12.29
CA ALA A 15 0.33 -7.91 12.25
C ALA A 15 -0.35 -6.71 11.58
N GLN A 16 0.09 -5.49 11.94
CA GLN A 16 -0.40 -4.24 11.34
C GLN A 16 -0.09 -4.16 9.83
N TYR A 17 1.11 -4.56 9.43
CA TYR A 17 1.47 -4.62 8.01
C TYR A 17 0.56 -5.58 7.24
N LYS A 18 0.34 -6.79 7.79
CA LYS A 18 -0.56 -7.78 7.19
C LYS A 18 -1.97 -7.23 7.03
N SER A 19 -2.54 -6.64 8.09
CA SER A 19 -3.91 -6.12 8.03
C SER A 19 -4.05 -4.94 7.08
N LYS A 20 -3.01 -4.09 6.96
CA LYS A 20 -3.08 -2.88 6.16
C LYS A 20 -2.83 -3.13 4.66
N PHE A 21 -1.92 -4.04 4.32
CA PHE A 21 -1.50 -4.21 2.92
C PHE A 21 -1.84 -5.56 2.30
N LEU A 22 -1.97 -6.61 3.12
CA LEU A 22 -2.17 -7.99 2.64
C LEU A 22 -3.61 -8.47 2.79
N THR A 23 -4.56 -7.53 2.72
CA THR A 23 -6.00 -7.81 2.82
C THR A 23 -6.63 -7.69 1.42
N PRO A 24 -7.33 -8.72 0.92
CA PRO A 24 -8.10 -8.61 -0.32
C PRO A 24 -9.14 -7.50 -0.22
N THR A 25 -9.40 -6.83 -1.33
CA THR A 25 -10.31 -5.69 -1.41
C THR A 25 -11.51 -6.05 -2.26
N THR A 26 -12.54 -5.19 -2.28
CA THR A 26 -13.64 -5.30 -3.23
C THR A 26 -13.30 -4.67 -4.58
N PHE A 27 -12.08 -4.15 -4.76
CA PHE A 27 -11.65 -3.50 -5.98
C PHE A 27 -11.40 -4.53 -7.09
N LEU A 28 -12.11 -4.39 -8.19
CA LEU A 28 -11.93 -5.24 -9.36
C LEU A 28 -10.98 -4.56 -10.34
N ALA A 29 -9.86 -5.22 -10.66
CA ALA A 29 -8.83 -4.68 -11.57
C ALA A 29 -9.41 -4.22 -12.93
N ARG A 30 -10.43 -4.92 -13.46
CA ARG A 30 -11.11 -4.57 -14.71
C ARG A 30 -11.84 -3.21 -14.68
N ASN A 31 -12.15 -2.71 -13.49
CA ASN A 31 -12.76 -1.39 -13.28
C ASN A 31 -11.70 -0.30 -13.07
N GLY A 32 -10.42 -0.68 -13.02
CA GLY A 32 -9.29 0.22 -12.82
C GLY A 32 -8.80 0.87 -14.11
N LYS A 33 -7.78 1.72 -13.94
CA LYS A 33 -6.96 2.24 -15.04
C LYS A 33 -5.56 1.63 -14.96
N THR A 34 -4.94 1.41 -16.11
CA THR A 34 -3.55 0.93 -16.17
C THR A 34 -2.58 2.10 -16.01
N VAL A 35 -1.55 1.91 -15.17
CA VAL A 35 -0.40 2.80 -15.06
C VAL A 35 0.88 2.01 -15.24
N TYR A 36 1.91 2.62 -15.80
CA TYR A 36 3.22 1.99 -15.90
C TYR A 36 3.97 2.16 -14.57
N ILE A 37 4.62 1.08 -14.14
CA ILE A 37 5.60 1.09 -13.05
C ILE A 37 6.91 0.51 -13.57
N SER A 38 8.03 0.78 -12.89
CA SER A 38 9.31 0.21 -13.29
C SER A 38 9.22 -1.33 -13.28
N LYS A 39 9.93 -1.98 -14.21
CA LYS A 39 9.98 -3.45 -14.29
C LYS A 39 10.44 -4.07 -12.97
N GLU A 40 11.39 -3.43 -12.30
CA GLU A 40 11.90 -3.86 -11.01
C GLU A 40 10.81 -3.82 -9.93
N PHE A 41 10.04 -2.74 -9.83
CA PHE A 41 8.95 -2.66 -8.88
C PHE A 41 7.85 -3.66 -9.20
N HIS A 42 7.50 -3.82 -10.48
CA HIS A 42 6.53 -4.84 -10.88
C HIS A 42 6.95 -6.22 -10.39
N GLN A 43 8.21 -6.62 -10.62
CA GLN A 43 8.73 -7.92 -10.17
C GLN A 43 8.68 -8.07 -8.65
N LYS A 44 9.15 -7.07 -7.89
CA LYS A 44 9.15 -7.10 -6.42
C LYS A 44 7.74 -7.21 -5.86
N LEU A 45 6.80 -6.43 -6.38
CA LEU A 45 5.40 -6.43 -5.92
C LEU A 45 4.71 -7.75 -6.27
N SER A 46 4.89 -8.26 -7.49
CA SER A 46 4.32 -9.55 -7.89
C SER A 46 4.85 -10.69 -7.03
N GLN A 47 6.15 -10.74 -6.73
CA GLN A 47 6.74 -11.75 -5.85
C GLN A 47 6.18 -11.65 -4.43
N LEU A 48 6.06 -10.43 -3.89
CA LEU A 48 5.50 -10.21 -2.55
C LEU A 48 4.07 -10.72 -2.44
N VAL A 49 3.21 -10.35 -3.41
CA VAL A 49 1.82 -10.81 -3.46
C VAL A 49 1.74 -12.32 -3.64
N PHE A 50 2.58 -12.90 -4.49
CA PHE A 50 2.61 -14.36 -4.67
C PHE A 50 2.99 -15.10 -3.38
N MET A 51 4.05 -14.65 -2.69
CA MET A 51 4.54 -15.32 -1.47
C MET A 51 3.62 -15.11 -0.26
N LEU A 52 3.05 -13.92 -0.10
CA LEU A 52 2.33 -13.55 1.12
C LEU A 52 0.80 -13.52 0.95
N GLY A 53 0.31 -13.53 -0.29
CA GLY A 53 -1.10 -13.36 -0.62
C GLY A 53 -1.96 -14.61 -0.52
N GLY A 54 -1.36 -15.78 -0.28
CA GLY A 54 -2.08 -17.04 -0.08
C GLY A 54 -3.07 -17.40 -1.18
N GLY A 55 -2.84 -16.94 -2.41
CA GLY A 55 -3.72 -17.11 -3.57
C GLY A 55 -5.00 -16.26 -3.57
N LYS A 56 -5.24 -15.46 -2.53
CA LYS A 56 -6.45 -14.63 -2.39
C LYS A 56 -6.19 -13.14 -2.62
N LEU A 57 -4.96 -12.68 -2.36
CA LEU A 57 -4.54 -11.31 -2.60
C LEU A 57 -4.06 -11.16 -4.04
N THR A 58 -4.57 -10.17 -4.76
CA THR A 58 -4.09 -9.82 -6.10
C THR A 58 -3.11 -8.66 -6.04
N LEU A 59 -2.37 -8.44 -7.13
CA LEU A 59 -1.51 -7.26 -7.27
C LEU A 59 -2.34 -5.97 -7.23
N ALA A 60 -3.57 -6.01 -7.76
CA ALA A 60 -4.49 -4.89 -7.71
C ALA A 60 -4.93 -4.57 -6.28
N ASP A 61 -5.25 -5.59 -5.45
CA ASP A 61 -5.56 -5.39 -4.04
C ASP A 61 -4.41 -4.74 -3.29
N TYR A 62 -3.19 -5.26 -3.48
CA TYR A 62 -2.01 -4.74 -2.80
C TYR A 62 -1.73 -3.28 -3.18
N LEU A 63 -1.81 -2.95 -4.47
CA LEU A 63 -1.64 -1.58 -4.95
C LEU A 63 -2.76 -0.66 -4.46
N HIS A 64 -4.00 -1.13 -4.43
CA HIS A 64 -5.13 -0.37 -3.90
C HIS A 64 -4.91 0.00 -2.44
N ASN A 65 -4.52 -0.98 -1.60
CA ASN A 65 -4.21 -0.75 -0.19
C ASN A 65 -3.03 0.22 0.00
N LEU A 66 -1.98 0.08 -0.81
CA LEU A 66 -0.81 0.95 -0.76
C LEU A 66 -1.17 2.41 -1.06
N LEU A 67 -1.96 2.62 -2.11
CA LEU A 67 -2.42 3.95 -2.51
C LEU A 67 -3.38 4.53 -1.47
N GLN A 68 -4.35 3.76 -0.98
CA GLN A 68 -5.29 4.21 0.05
C GLN A 68 -4.53 4.68 1.30
N HIS A 69 -3.59 3.87 1.79
CA HIS A 69 -2.76 4.25 2.92
C HIS A 69 -1.95 5.52 2.67
N HIS A 70 -1.35 5.65 1.49
CA HIS A 70 -0.59 6.85 1.14
C HIS A 70 -1.48 8.09 1.18
N PHE A 71 -2.70 8.03 0.64
CA PHE A 71 -3.63 9.15 0.70
C PHE A 71 -4.16 9.42 2.11
N ASP A 72 -4.39 8.38 2.93
CA ASP A 72 -4.82 8.55 4.31
C ASP A 72 -3.74 9.24 5.15
N ASP A 73 -2.48 8.86 4.97
CA ASP A 73 -1.36 9.37 5.76
C ASP A 73 -0.86 10.73 5.29
N PHE A 74 -0.88 11.01 3.98
CA PHE A 74 -0.28 12.21 3.38
C PHE A 74 -1.29 13.14 2.70
N GLY A 75 -2.59 12.86 2.81
CA GLY A 75 -3.63 13.63 2.13
C GLY A 75 -3.75 15.08 2.61
N ALA A 76 -3.34 15.39 3.84
CA ALA A 76 -3.32 16.76 4.34
C ALA A 76 -2.17 17.56 3.69
N GLU A 77 -0.97 16.98 3.67
CA GLU A 77 0.24 17.53 3.07
C GLU A 77 0.07 17.71 1.56
N MET A 78 -0.54 16.74 0.88
CA MET A 78 -0.87 16.88 -0.55
C MET A 78 -1.79 18.08 -0.81
N ARG A 79 -2.80 18.30 0.04
CA ARG A 79 -3.69 19.46 -0.08
C ARG A 79 -2.97 20.77 0.21
N GLU A 80 -2.05 20.79 1.15
CA GLU A 80 -1.21 21.96 1.42
C GLU A 80 -0.31 22.30 0.23
N VAL A 81 0.36 21.29 -0.35
CA VAL A 81 1.16 21.45 -1.58
C VAL A 81 0.29 21.97 -2.73
N TYR A 82 -0.94 21.48 -2.87
CA TYR A 82 -1.88 21.92 -3.90
C TYR A 82 -2.37 23.37 -3.67
N ASN A 83 -2.80 23.71 -2.46
CA ASN A 83 -3.31 25.06 -2.14
C ASN A 83 -2.20 26.13 -2.21
N ASN A 84 -0.96 25.75 -1.92
CA ASN A 84 0.21 26.61 -2.11
C ASN A 84 0.64 26.67 -3.59
N SER A 85 0.01 25.90 -4.47
CA SER A 85 0.19 25.98 -5.91
C SER A 85 -0.87 26.90 -6.54
N GLU A 86 -0.67 28.22 -6.50
CA GLU A 86 -1.44 29.22 -7.28
C GLU A 86 -1.33 29.03 -8.82
N LYS A 87 -0.93 27.85 -9.32
CA LYS A 87 -0.56 27.65 -10.73
C LYS A 87 -1.04 26.35 -11.38
N LEU A 88 -1.99 25.61 -10.80
CA LEU A 88 -2.60 24.50 -11.53
C LEU A 88 -4.13 24.52 -11.40
N ASN A 89 -4.76 25.14 -12.38
CA ASN A 89 -6.17 24.93 -12.68
C ASN A 89 -6.31 23.50 -13.24
N PHE A 90 -6.90 22.60 -12.46
CA PHE A 90 -7.46 21.36 -13.00
C PHE A 90 -8.82 21.63 -13.65
#